data_AF-A0AAJ2L1Q9-F1
#
_entry.id   AF-A0AAJ2L1Q9-F1
#
_cell.length_a   1.000
_cell.length_b   1.000
_cell.length_c   1.000
_cell.angle_alpha   90.00
_cell.angle_beta   90.00
_cell.angle_gamma   90.00
#
_symmetry.space_group_name_H-M   'P 1'
#
loop_
_entity.id
_entity.type
_entity.pdbx_description
1 polymer ?
#
loop_
_entity_poly.entity_id
_entity_poly.type
_entity_poly.pdbx_seq_one_letter_code
_entity_poly.pdbx_strand_id
1 'polypeptide(L)' 'MNNQNDHQVPQMISSVDPYVVQTLQSVTGSEVVIETTRGNVRGTVANVLPDHVVIESSNSTFFVRIQQIVWIMPV' A
#
# COMPACT_ATOMS: atom_id res chain seq x y z
N MET A 1 33.85 -27.35 25.84
CA MET A 1 32.43 -27.02 26.10
C MET A 1 32.18 -25.61 25.61
N ASN A 2 31.62 -25.42 24.42
CA ASN A 2 31.11 -24.13 23.97
C ASN A 2 29.73 -24.36 23.37
N ASN A 3 28.71 -24.00 24.13
CA ASN A 3 27.30 -24.15 23.77
C ASN A 3 26.85 -22.86 23.06
N GLN A 4 27.12 -22.74 21.75
CA GLN A 4 26.59 -21.67 20.92
C GLN A 4 25.17 -22.04 20.46
N ASN A 5 24.21 -21.84 21.36
CA ASN A 5 22.81 -21.75 20.99
C ASN A 5 22.54 -20.31 20.53
N ASP A 6 22.91 -19.99 19.30
CA ASP A 6 22.44 -18.78 18.63
C ASP A 6 20.93 -18.95 18.42
N HIS A 7 20.13 -18.31 19.28
CA HIS A 7 18.70 -18.21 19.10
C HIS A 7 18.45 -17.45 17.79
N GLN A 8 18.13 -18.17 16.71
CA GLN A 8 17.70 -17.56 15.45
C GLN A 8 16.37 -16.85 15.70
N VAL A 9 16.44 -15.55 15.96
CA VAL A 9 15.25 -14.70 16.03
C VAL A 9 14.64 -14.60 14.62
N PRO A 10 13.32 -14.81 14.46
CA PRO A 10 12.68 -14.62 13.18
C PRO A 10 12.91 -13.20 12.65
N GLN A 11 13.39 -13.08 11.41
CA GLN A 11 13.51 -11.78 10.74
C GLN A 11 12.20 -11.48 9.99
N MET A 12 11.63 -10.31 10.23
CA MET A 12 10.49 -9.82 9.46
C MET A 12 11.01 -9.23 8.14
N ILE A 13 10.59 -9.82 7.01
CA ILE A 13 10.92 -9.35 5.67
C ILE A 13 9.63 -8.89 5.00
N SER A 14 9.61 -7.68 4.46
CA SER A 14 8.51 -7.17 3.64
C SER A 14 9.03 -6.67 2.30
N SER A 15 8.34 -7.06 1.23
CA SER A 15 8.56 -6.48 -0.09
C SER A 15 7.80 -5.16 -0.19
N VAL A 16 8.48 -4.12 -0.66
CA VAL A 16 7.93 -2.78 -0.87
C VAL A 16 8.10 -2.43 -2.34
N ASP A 17 7.08 -1.83 -2.94
CA ASP A 17 7.12 -1.27 -4.29
C ASP A 17 7.35 0.26 -4.20
N PRO A 18 8.60 0.73 -4.05
CA PRO A 18 8.89 2.10 -3.62
C PRO A 18 8.37 3.15 -4.61
N TYR A 19 8.39 2.85 -5.91
CA TYR A 19 7.90 3.78 -6.93
C TYR A 19 6.37 3.88 -6.96
N VAL A 20 5.65 2.81 -6.61
CA VAL A 20 4.18 2.86 -6.48
C VAL A 20 3.81 3.69 -5.25
N VAL A 21 4.49 3.46 -4.12
CA VAL A 21 4.34 4.29 -2.90
C VAL A 21 4.62 5.76 -3.22
N GLN A 22 5.74 6.07 -3.87
CA GLN A 22 6.10 7.44 -4.24
C GLN A 22 5.06 8.08 -5.17
N THR A 23 4.54 7.33 -6.14
CA THR A 23 3.50 7.82 -7.05
C THR A 23 2.22 8.15 -6.30
N LEU A 24 1.75 7.26 -5.42
CA LEU A 24 0.58 7.49 -4.58
C LEU A 24 0.77 8.67 -3.63
N GLN A 25 1.97 8.81 -3.04
CA GLN A 25 2.30 9.94 -2.17
C GLN A 25 2.20 11.27 -2.92
N SER A 26 2.64 11.30 -4.19
CA SER A 26 2.58 12.51 -5.03
C SER A 26 1.16 13.01 -5.31
N VAL A 27 0.14 12.15 -5.13
CA VAL A 27 -1.28 12.47 -5.35
C VAL A 27 -2.11 12.42 -4.06
N THR A 28 -1.46 12.46 -2.89
CA THR A 28 -2.15 12.55 -1.60
C THR A 28 -3.08 13.76 -1.57
N GLY A 29 -4.31 13.59 -1.10
CA GLY A 29 -5.36 14.61 -1.08
C GLY A 29 -6.09 14.81 -2.41
N SER A 30 -5.66 14.15 -3.49
CA SER A 30 -6.34 14.20 -4.79
C SER A 30 -7.34 13.06 -4.94
N GLU A 31 -8.37 13.28 -5.77
CA GLU A 31 -9.30 12.22 -6.19
C GLU A 31 -8.60 11.32 -7.22
N VAL A 32 -8.73 10.01 -7.05
CA VAL A 32 -8.13 9.01 -7.93
C VAL A 32 -9.12 7.90 -8.25
N VAL A 33 -8.87 7.21 -9.35
CA VAL A 33 -9.40 5.87 -9.63
C VAL A 33 -8.23 4.89 -9.57
N ILE A 34 -8.37 3.86 -8.73
CA ILE A 34 -7.42 2.77 -8.60
C ILE A 34 -8.08 1.52 -9.13
N GLU A 35 -7.51 0.93 -10.18
CA GLU A 35 -7.91 -0.41 -10.62
C GLU A 35 -7.15 -1.45 -9.82
N THR A 36 -7.90 -2.37 -9.23
CA THR A 36 -7.35 -3.54 -8.57
C THR A 36 -7.60 -4.77 -9.43
N THR A 37 -7.00 -5.90 -9.05
CA THR A 37 -7.28 -7.21 -9.68
C THR A 37 -8.75 -7.67 -9.56
N ARG A 38 -9.60 -6.97 -8.78
CA ARG A 38 -11.02 -7.30 -8.56
C ARG A 38 -11.99 -6.17 -8.92
N GLY A 39 -11.53 -5.18 -9.70
CA GLY A 39 -12.29 -3.99 -10.09
C GLY A 39 -11.71 -2.70 -9.50
N ASN A 40 -12.39 -1.57 -9.70
CA ASN A 40 -11.89 -0.26 -9.27
C ASN A 40 -12.41 0.21 -7.91
N VAL A 41 -11.59 1.04 -7.28
CA VAL A 41 -11.92 1.88 -6.13
C VAL A 41 -11.71 3.34 -6.54
N ARG A 42 -12.69 4.19 -6.28
CA ARG A 42 -12.62 5.63 -6.53
C ARG A 42 -12.73 6.39 -5.23
N GLY A 43 -11.95 7.45 -5.06
CA GLY A 43 -12.03 8.33 -3.90
C GLY A 43 -10.77 9.17 -3.73
N THR A 44 -10.66 9.83 -2.59
CA THR A 44 -9.51 10.68 -2.24
C THR A 44 -8.41 9.87 -1.58
N VAL A 45 -7.16 10.07 -2.00
CA VAL A 45 -6.00 9.47 -1.31
C VAL A 45 -5.80 10.15 0.04
N ALA A 46 -6.18 9.47 1.12
CA ALA A 46 -6.09 10.02 2.47
C ALA A 46 -4.72 9.77 3.12
N ASN A 47 -4.10 8.61 2.85
CA ASN A 47 -2.77 8.25 3.36
C ASN A 47 -2.12 7.16 2.50
N VAL A 48 -0.80 7.06 2.53
CA VAL A 48 -0.02 6.05 1.80
C VAL A 48 1.00 5.40 2.72
N LEU A 49 0.93 4.08 2.85
CA LEU A 49 1.83 3.24 3.63
C LEU A 49 2.62 2.29 2.71
N PRO A 50 3.69 1.63 3.20
CA PRO A 50 4.53 0.80 2.35
C PRO A 50 3.83 -0.38 1.67
N ASP A 51 2.74 -0.89 2.24
CA ASP A 51 2.02 -2.07 1.75
C ASP A 51 0.60 -1.77 1.26
N HIS A 52 0.04 -0.59 1.56
CA HIS A 52 -1.32 -0.20 1.17
C HIS A 52 -1.52 1.32 1.09
N VAL A 53 -2.57 1.71 0.37
CA VAL A 53 -3.08 3.09 0.31
C VAL A 53 -4.47 3.16 0.96
N VAL A 54 -4.72 4.28 1.64
CA VAL A 54 -6.02 4.59 2.24
C VAL A 54 -6.79 5.50 1.29
N ILE A 55 -7.95 5.03 0.83
CA ILE A 55 -8.86 5.78 -0.05
C ILE A 55 -10.15 6.10 0.71
N GLU A 56 -10.51 7.37 0.79
CA GLU A 56 -11.78 7.82 1.34
C GLU A 56 -12.77 8.08 0.21
N SER A 57 -13.94 7.42 0.28
CA SER A 57 -15.00 7.56 -0.70
C SER A 57 -16.32 7.80 0.03
N SER A 58 -16.80 9.03 -0.02
CA SER A 58 -18.04 9.48 0.64
C SER A 58 -18.08 9.10 2.12
N ASN A 59 -18.66 7.94 2.47
CA ASN A 59 -18.86 7.45 3.83
C ASN A 59 -18.10 6.15 4.13
N SER A 60 -17.10 5.80 3.33
CA SER A 60 -16.34 4.57 3.49
C SER A 60 -14.86 4.80 3.27
N THR A 61 -14.05 4.03 4.00
CA THR A 61 -12.60 4.04 3.90
C THR A 61 -12.14 2.68 3.40
N PHE A 62 -11.36 2.67 2.33
CA PHE A 62 -10.79 1.48 1.73
C PHE A 62 -9.29 1.44 1.99
N PHE A 63 -8.80 0.28 2.43
CA PHE A 63 -7.37 -0.01 2.57
C PHE A 63 -6.96 -0.92 1.41
N VAL A 64 -6.41 -0.33 0.35
CA VAL A 64 -6.09 -1.04 -0.89
C VAL A 64 -4.64 -1.47 -0.85
N ARG A 65 -4.39 -2.79 -0.85
CA ARG A 65 -3.01 -3.32 -0.88
C ARG A 65 -2.32 -2.93 -2.18
N ILE A 66 -1.10 -2.40 -2.08
CA ILE A 66 -0.30 -1.96 -3.23
C ILE A 66 -0.08 -3.11 -4.23
N GLN A 67 0.19 -4.32 -3.71
CA GLN A 67 0.37 -5.53 -4.54
C GLN A 67 -0.86 -5.95 -5.35
N GLN A 68 -2.03 -5.35 -5.13
CA GLN A 68 -3.26 -5.65 -5.87
C GLN A 68 -3.63 -4.54 -6.85
N ILE A 69 -2.87 -3.45 -6.90
CA ILE A 69 -3.08 -2.33 -7.81
C ILE A 69 -2.53 -2.69 -9.19
N VAL A 70 -3.36 -2.51 -10.21
CA VAL A 70 -2.97 -2.68 -11.62
C VAL A 70 -2.55 -1.34 -12.21
N TRP A 71 -3.31 -0.27 -11.95
CA TRP A 71 -2.99 1.09 -12.35
C TRP A 71 -3.66 2.13 -11.45
N ILE A 72 -3.13 3.36 -11.50
CA ILE A 72 -3.62 4.52 -10.75
C ILE A 72 -3.85 5.66 -11.75
N MET A 73 -5.05 6.24 -11.73
CA MET A 73 -5.42 7.39 -12.54
C MET A 73 -5.84 8.55 -11.64
N PRO A 74 -5.06 9.63 -11.55
CA PRO A 74 -5.49 10.89 -10.94
C PRO A 74 -6.63 11.50 -11.77
N VAL A 75 -7.66 12.02 -11.10
CA VAL A 75 -8.82 12.68 -11.74
C VAL A 75 -8.66 14.20 -11.72
#